data_AF-A0A2E8JPU6-F1
#
_entry.id   AF-A0A2E8JPU6-F1
#
_cell.length_a   1.000
_cell.length_b   1.000
_cell.length_c   1.000
_cell.angle_alpha   90.00
_cell.angle_beta   90.00
_cell.angle_gamma   90.00
#
_symmetry.space_group_name_H-M   'P 1'
#
loop_
_entity.id
_entity.type
_entity.pdbx_description
1 polymer ?
#
loop_
_entity_poly.entity_id
_entity_poly.type
_entity_poly.pdbx_seq_one_letter_code
_entity_poly.pdbx_strand_id
1 'polypeptide(L)'
;MTQNKLTTEGPETFIHAKCHRTPAAALRLIKRTDEHVVAAPYHGGFEMRIPTAVFNKEYVQVDIEDLYHFRKGRFSVEGGEDFDGFTDGRVWNGWACPLVTLEVASKMLETCCDGDTLIFSRDGDVLIVTDSCYPDEPYRLEASGIEVDGEKHAVYDLGQLGWCFTEEDC
;
A
#
# COMPACT_ATOMS: atom_id res chain seq x y z
N MET A 1 44.62 -12.98 -5.29
CA MET A 1 43.33 -13.22 -5.98
C MET A 1 42.25 -13.06 -4.95
N THR A 2 41.59 -11.89 -4.95
CA THR A 2 40.63 -11.51 -3.92
C THR A 2 39.31 -12.22 -4.21
N GLN A 3 38.85 -13.03 -3.27
CA GLN A 3 37.56 -13.72 -3.36
C GLN A 3 36.44 -12.68 -3.35
N ASN A 4 35.66 -12.62 -4.43
CA ASN A 4 34.36 -11.98 -4.44
C ASN A 4 33.44 -12.76 -3.50
N LYS A 5 33.25 -12.24 -2.27
CA LYS A 5 32.10 -12.62 -1.46
C LYS A 5 30.86 -12.12 -2.20
N LEU A 6 30.08 -13.03 -2.75
CA LEU A 6 28.67 -12.76 -3.03
C LEU A 6 27.98 -12.57 -1.67
N THR A 7 27.77 -11.32 -1.26
CA THR A 7 26.81 -10.99 -0.22
C THR A 7 25.42 -11.18 -0.82
N THR A 8 24.67 -12.11 -0.24
CA THR A 8 23.21 -12.19 -0.40
C THR A 8 22.59 -10.99 0.31
N GLU A 9 22.65 -9.82 -0.31
CA GLU A 9 21.94 -8.63 0.15
C GLU A 9 20.79 -8.39 -0.82
N GLY A 10 19.57 -8.48 -0.31
CA GLY A 10 18.41 -7.95 -1.01
C GLY A 10 18.61 -6.46 -1.32
N PRO A 11 17.82 -5.88 -2.23
CA PRO A 11 18.00 -4.48 -2.60
C PRO A 11 17.82 -3.58 -1.37
N GLU A 12 18.79 -2.71 -1.11
CA GLU A 12 18.79 -1.81 0.05
C GLU A 12 17.59 -0.84 -0.01
N THR A 13 16.92 -0.65 1.13
CA THR A 13 15.74 0.22 1.24
C THR A 13 16.03 1.43 2.12
N PHE A 14 15.55 2.59 1.69
CA PHE A 14 15.80 3.87 2.32
C PHE A 14 14.51 4.68 2.46
N ILE A 15 14.43 5.53 3.48
CA ILE A 15 13.36 6.52 3.60
C ILE A 15 13.97 7.89 3.87
N HIS A 16 13.30 8.95 3.41
CA HIS A 16 13.69 10.29 3.80
C HIS A 16 13.51 10.47 5.32
N ALA A 17 14.52 11.00 6.00
CA ALA A 17 14.64 11.04 7.45
C ALA A 17 13.54 11.85 8.15
N LYS A 18 12.81 12.70 7.40
CA LYS A 18 11.69 13.50 7.90
C LYS A 18 10.30 12.92 7.56
N CYS A 19 10.22 11.87 6.77
CA CYS A 19 8.92 11.28 6.43
C CYS A 19 8.38 10.45 7.60
N HIS A 20 7.06 10.33 7.67
CA HIS A 20 6.41 9.30 8.47
C HIS A 20 6.99 7.95 8.02
N ARG A 21 7.49 7.14 8.96
CA ARG A 21 8.16 5.86 8.67
C ARG A 21 7.17 4.83 8.14
N THR A 22 6.73 5.03 6.89
CA THR A 22 5.72 4.22 6.22
C THR A 22 6.31 3.58 4.96
N PRO A 23 5.83 2.38 4.58
CA PRO A 23 6.28 1.68 3.38
C PRO A 23 6.09 2.50 2.10
N ALA A 24 5.01 3.30 2.02
CA ALA A 24 4.70 4.17 0.89
C ALA A 24 5.84 5.18 0.56
N ALA A 25 6.58 5.64 1.56
CA ALA A 25 7.68 6.60 1.40
C ALA A 25 9.05 5.93 1.13
N ALA A 26 9.10 4.59 1.14
CA ALA A 26 10.33 3.84 1.00
C ALA A 26 10.84 3.86 -0.46
N LEU A 27 12.16 3.98 -0.59
CA LEU A 27 12.90 3.93 -1.84
C LEU A 27 13.78 2.69 -1.86
N ARG A 28 13.71 1.95 -2.96
CA ARG A 28 14.66 0.89 -3.30
C ARG A 28 15.86 1.48 -4.01
N LEU A 29 17.05 1.23 -3.49
CA LEU A 29 18.30 1.59 -4.16
C LEU A 29 18.50 0.73 -5.41
N ILE A 30 18.79 1.38 -6.54
CA ILE A 30 19.09 0.71 -7.82
C ILE A 30 20.59 0.81 -8.13
N LYS A 31 21.16 2.01 -7.99
CA LYS A 31 22.57 2.26 -8.28
C LYS A 31 23.10 3.41 -7.44
N ARG A 32 24.37 3.32 -7.03
CA ARG A 32 25.09 4.39 -6.33
C ARG A 32 26.38 4.72 -7.08
N THR A 33 26.66 6.02 -7.23
CA THR A 33 27.92 6.57 -7.74
C THR A 33 28.40 7.69 -6.83
N ASP A 34 29.59 8.23 -7.08
CA ASP A 34 30.12 9.36 -6.28
C ASP A 34 29.27 10.64 -6.45
N GLU A 35 28.65 10.84 -7.62
CA GLU A 35 27.87 12.05 -7.92
C GLU A 35 26.39 11.91 -7.56
N HIS A 36 25.80 10.74 -7.83
CA HIS A 36 24.37 10.50 -7.64
C HIS A 36 24.02 9.06 -7.27
N VAL A 37 22.86 8.95 -6.64
CA VAL A 37 22.10 7.73 -6.40
C VAL A 37 20.94 7.65 -7.40
N VAL A 38 20.70 6.46 -7.93
CA VAL A 38 19.47 6.09 -8.63
C VAL A 38 18.65 5.20 -7.71
N ALA A 39 17.41 5.60 -7.44
CA ALA A 39 16.47 4.86 -6.61
C ALA A 39 15.07 4.94 -7.21
N ALA A 40 14.18 4.03 -6.85
CA ALA A 40 12.76 4.09 -7.22
C ALA A 40 11.89 3.84 -5.98
N PRO A 41 10.63 4.29 -5.95
CA PRO A 41 9.71 3.90 -4.89
C PRO A 41 9.64 2.37 -4.76
N TYR A 42 9.61 1.88 -3.52
CA TYR A 42 9.68 0.44 -3.24
C TYR A 42 8.53 -0.35 -3.90
N HIS A 43 7.34 0.26 -3.95
CA HIS A 43 6.12 -0.34 -4.49
C HIS A 43 5.84 -0.03 -5.96
N GLY A 44 6.85 0.45 -6.69
CA GLY A 44 6.72 0.83 -8.10
C GLY A 44 6.53 2.33 -8.30
N GLY A 45 6.94 2.80 -9.48
CA GLY A 45 7.00 4.22 -9.81
C GLY A 45 8.23 4.54 -10.66
N PHE A 46 8.47 5.83 -10.87
CA PHE A 46 9.59 6.31 -11.69
C PHE A 46 10.94 6.22 -10.96
N GLU A 47 12.00 5.91 -11.70
CA GLU A 47 13.36 6.05 -11.20
C GLU A 47 13.70 7.54 -10.99
N MET A 48 14.36 7.81 -9.87
CA MET A 48 14.80 9.14 -9.47
C MET A 48 16.31 9.16 -9.39
N ARG A 49 16.90 10.28 -9.85
CA ARG A 49 18.32 10.57 -9.70
C ARG A 49 18.51 11.63 -8.61
N ILE A 50 19.11 11.24 -7.50
CA ILE A 50 19.30 12.06 -6.30
C ILE A 50 20.81 12.32 -6.13
N PRO A 51 21.27 13.57 -5.94
CA PRO A 51 22.69 13.83 -5.68
C PRO A 51 23.19 13.06 -4.44
N THR A 52 24.36 12.42 -4.51
CA THR A 52 24.86 11.55 -3.43
C THR A 52 25.01 12.30 -2.10
N ALA A 53 25.42 13.56 -2.14
CA ALA A 53 25.51 14.42 -0.95
C ALA A 53 24.14 14.66 -0.28
N VAL A 54 23.08 14.78 -1.07
CA VAL A 54 21.70 14.94 -0.56
C VAL A 54 21.22 13.60 0.00
N PHE A 55 21.39 12.51 -0.75
CA PHE A 55 20.95 11.18 -0.34
C PHE A 55 21.55 10.77 1.00
N ASN A 56 22.86 10.91 1.17
CA ASN A 56 23.56 10.55 2.40
C ASN A 56 23.17 11.42 3.60
N LYS A 57 22.71 12.65 3.36
CA LYS A 57 22.29 13.58 4.41
C LYS A 57 20.84 13.36 4.83
N GLU A 58 19.98 13.05 3.87
CA GLU A 58 18.53 13.16 4.05
C GLU A 58 17.83 11.81 4.08
N TYR A 59 18.51 10.71 3.74
CA TYR A 59 17.93 9.38 3.71
C TYR A 59 18.62 8.45 4.69
N VAL A 60 17.82 7.61 5.34
CA VAL A 60 18.28 6.58 6.27
C VAL A 60 17.90 5.22 5.73
N GLN A 61 18.82 4.27 5.84
CA GLN A 61 18.53 2.87 5.51
C GLN A 61 17.59 2.29 6.55
N VAL A 62 16.65 1.47 6.09
CA VAL A 62 15.62 0.82 6.92
C VAL A 62 15.45 -0.62 6.45
N ASP A 63 14.99 -1.49 7.36
CA ASP A 63 14.32 -2.71 6.95
C ASP A 63 12.90 -2.32 6.51
N ILE A 64 12.47 -2.79 5.34
CA ILE A 64 11.13 -2.50 4.84
C ILE A 64 10.06 -3.18 5.70
N GLU A 65 10.37 -4.35 6.26
CA GLU A 65 9.46 -5.09 7.12
C GLU A 65 9.16 -4.33 8.42
N ASP A 66 10.13 -3.56 8.92
CA ASP A 66 9.96 -2.70 10.10
C ASP A 66 9.04 -1.50 9.85
N LEU A 67 8.73 -1.17 8.59
CA LEU A 67 7.82 -0.08 8.26
C LEU A 67 6.35 -0.50 8.29
N TYR A 68 6.04 -1.79 8.08
CA TYR A 68 4.66 -2.27 8.10
C TYR A 68 4.15 -2.41 9.53
N HIS A 69 3.07 -1.70 9.81
CA HIS A 69 2.38 -1.82 11.08
C HIS A 69 0.93 -1.38 10.91
N PHE A 70 0.01 -2.18 11.44
CA PHE A 70 -1.40 -1.82 11.38
C PHE A 70 -1.68 -0.58 12.25
N ARG A 71 -2.37 0.38 11.65
CA ARG A 71 -2.85 1.60 12.30
C ARG A 71 -4.20 2.00 11.72
N LYS A 72 -4.90 2.88 12.42
CA LYS A 72 -6.12 3.54 11.92
C LYS A 72 -5.75 4.57 10.84
N GLY A 73 -6.63 4.77 9.87
CA GLY A 73 -6.53 5.77 8.82
C GLY A 73 -7.90 6.13 8.26
N ARG A 74 -7.94 7.16 7.40
CA ARG A 74 -9.14 7.59 6.67
C ARG A 74 -8.85 7.52 5.18
N PHE A 75 -9.79 6.99 4.41
CA PHE A 75 -9.56 6.67 3.01
C PHE A 75 -10.72 7.11 2.14
N SER A 76 -10.40 7.70 0.99
CA SER A 76 -11.34 7.91 -0.10
C SER A 76 -10.92 7.10 -1.32
N VAL A 77 -11.91 6.75 -2.13
CA VAL A 77 -11.73 6.11 -3.44
C VAL A 77 -12.03 7.13 -4.51
N GLU A 78 -11.10 7.32 -5.46
CA GLU A 78 -11.25 8.25 -6.58
C GLU A 78 -11.65 9.70 -6.16
N GLY A 79 -11.26 10.13 -4.96
CA GLY A 79 -11.60 11.44 -4.40
C GLY A 79 -13.06 11.59 -3.91
N GLY A 80 -13.74 10.48 -3.63
CA GLY A 80 -15.09 10.43 -3.07
C GLY A 80 -15.17 10.73 -1.56
N GLU A 81 -16.21 10.22 -0.90
CA GLU A 81 -16.37 10.30 0.56
C GLU A 81 -15.20 9.59 1.28
N ASP A 82 -14.81 10.13 2.44
CA ASP A 82 -13.83 9.49 3.32
C ASP A 82 -14.47 8.47 4.26
N PHE A 83 -13.81 7.35 4.42
CA PHE A 83 -14.22 6.25 5.28
C PHE A 83 -13.12 5.93 6.30
N ASP A 84 -13.53 5.71 7.54
CA ASP A 84 -12.61 5.22 8.58
C ASP A 84 -12.20 3.78 8.27
N GLY A 85 -10.92 3.48 8.48
CA GLY A 85 -10.38 2.15 8.23
C GLY A 85 -9.03 1.93 8.90
N PHE A 86 -8.32 0.96 8.37
CA PHE A 86 -7.00 0.55 8.81
C PHE A 86 -6.06 0.39 7.63
N THR A 87 -4.77 0.36 7.93
CA THR A 87 -3.71 0.16 6.94
C THR A 87 -2.46 -0.35 7.65
N ASP A 88 -1.71 -1.21 6.99
CA ASP A 88 -0.33 -1.56 7.36
C ASP A 88 0.70 -0.63 6.70
N GLY A 89 0.24 0.34 5.90
CA GLY A 89 1.07 1.25 5.12
C GLY A 89 1.47 0.72 3.74
N ARG A 90 1.00 -0.47 3.34
CA ARG A 90 1.23 -0.98 1.98
C ARG A 90 0.44 -0.16 0.96
N VAL A 91 0.99 -0.11 -0.24
CA VAL A 91 0.39 0.59 -1.39
C VAL A 91 0.46 -0.28 -2.64
N TRP A 92 -0.45 -0.04 -3.58
CA TRP A 92 -0.47 -0.63 -4.91
C TRP A 92 -0.26 0.47 -5.95
N ASN A 93 0.89 0.45 -6.64
CA ASN A 93 1.29 1.51 -7.58
C ASN A 93 1.23 2.94 -7.00
N GLY A 94 1.48 3.06 -5.69
CA GLY A 94 1.43 4.33 -4.96
C GLY A 94 0.06 4.69 -4.37
N TRP A 95 -0.99 3.96 -4.69
CA TRP A 95 -2.32 4.12 -4.08
C TRP A 95 -2.43 3.33 -2.78
N ALA A 96 -3.15 3.86 -1.80
CA ALA A 96 -3.36 3.20 -0.52
C ALA A 96 -4.09 1.85 -0.69
N CYS A 97 -3.83 0.89 0.20
CA CYS A 97 -4.55 -0.38 0.26
C CYS A 97 -5.33 -0.49 1.57
N PRO A 98 -6.53 0.13 1.67
CA PRO A 98 -7.27 0.17 2.91
C PRO A 98 -7.81 -1.20 3.32
N LEU A 99 -7.79 -1.41 4.63
CA LEU A 99 -8.41 -2.53 5.34
C LEU A 99 -9.61 -1.98 6.11
N VAL A 100 -10.81 -2.48 5.87
CA VAL A 100 -12.01 -1.90 6.49
C VAL A 100 -12.90 -2.99 7.10
N THR A 101 -13.69 -2.63 8.11
CA THR A 101 -14.67 -3.56 8.68
C THR A 101 -15.77 -3.90 7.68
N LEU A 102 -16.54 -4.97 7.93
CA LEU A 102 -17.67 -5.35 7.08
C LEU A 102 -18.66 -4.20 6.84
N GLU A 103 -18.99 -3.44 7.89
CA GLU A 103 -19.92 -2.32 7.82
C GLU A 103 -19.41 -1.22 6.88
N VAL A 104 -18.14 -0.83 7.04
CA VAL A 104 -17.52 0.19 6.21
C VAL A 104 -17.34 -0.31 4.77
N ALA A 105 -16.89 -1.56 4.58
CA ALA A 105 -16.78 -2.18 3.25
C ALA A 105 -18.12 -2.13 2.51
N SER A 106 -19.20 -2.57 3.18
CA SER A 106 -20.53 -2.61 2.58
C SER A 106 -20.99 -1.21 2.19
N LYS A 107 -20.85 -0.21 3.07
CA LYS A 107 -21.21 1.17 2.77
C LYS A 107 -20.41 1.73 1.59
N MET A 108 -19.10 1.51 1.56
CA MET A 108 -18.24 1.99 0.48
C MET A 108 -18.61 1.33 -0.85
N LEU A 109 -18.79 0.01 -0.86
CA LEU A 109 -19.17 -0.74 -2.07
C LEU A 109 -20.56 -0.35 -2.56
N GLU A 110 -21.54 -0.17 -1.67
CA GLU A 110 -22.87 0.35 -2.03
C GLU A 110 -22.82 1.76 -2.63
N THR A 111 -21.82 2.57 -2.26
CA THR A 111 -21.62 3.91 -2.81
C THR A 111 -20.92 3.89 -4.17
N CYS A 112 -19.97 2.96 -4.37
CA CYS A 112 -19.11 2.94 -5.56
C CYS A 112 -19.64 2.03 -6.67
N CYS A 113 -20.41 1.00 -6.34
CA CYS A 113 -21.00 0.09 -7.30
C CYS A 113 -22.36 0.62 -7.77
N ASP A 114 -22.48 0.88 -9.07
CA ASP A 114 -23.69 1.41 -9.71
C ASP A 114 -24.76 0.35 -9.99
N GLY A 115 -24.42 -0.94 -9.84
CA GLY A 115 -25.30 -2.07 -10.11
C GLY A 115 -25.45 -2.42 -11.59
N ASP A 116 -24.70 -1.75 -12.47
CA ASP A 116 -24.71 -2.00 -13.93
C ASP A 116 -23.30 -2.30 -14.45
N THR A 117 -22.35 -1.39 -14.21
CA THR A 117 -20.94 -1.55 -14.56
C THR A 117 -20.18 -2.31 -13.47
N LEU A 118 -20.40 -1.92 -12.22
CA LEU A 118 -19.80 -2.55 -11.05
C LEU A 118 -20.91 -3.06 -10.15
N ILE A 119 -20.90 -4.37 -9.93
CA ILE A 119 -21.96 -5.07 -9.20
C ILE A 119 -21.37 -5.61 -7.91
N PHE A 120 -21.88 -5.09 -6.79
CA PHE A 120 -21.57 -5.61 -5.47
C PHE A 120 -22.61 -6.67 -5.05
N SER A 121 -22.13 -7.81 -4.58
CA SER A 121 -22.94 -8.85 -3.96
C SER A 121 -22.19 -9.51 -2.80
N ARG A 122 -22.87 -10.39 -2.07
CA ARG A 122 -22.30 -11.08 -0.90
C ARG A 122 -22.68 -12.55 -0.91
N ASP A 123 -21.72 -13.40 -0.57
CA ASP A 123 -21.89 -14.85 -0.36
C ASP A 123 -21.32 -15.23 1.02
N GLY A 124 -22.21 -15.45 2.00
CA GLY A 124 -21.78 -15.64 3.38
C GLY A 124 -21.00 -14.44 3.90
N ASP A 125 -19.73 -14.62 4.26
CA ASP A 125 -18.82 -13.56 4.71
C ASP A 125 -17.87 -13.05 3.62
N VAL A 126 -18.05 -13.48 2.38
CA VAL A 126 -17.26 -13.03 1.23
C VAL A 126 -17.97 -11.88 0.54
N LEU A 127 -17.28 -10.75 0.36
CA LEU A 127 -17.75 -9.63 -0.46
C LEU A 127 -17.30 -9.87 -1.90
N ILE A 128 -18.21 -9.72 -2.85
CA ILE A 128 -17.98 -10.02 -4.26
C ILE A 128 -18.24 -8.75 -5.06
N VAL A 129 -17.23 -8.31 -5.80
CA VAL A 129 -17.35 -7.19 -6.75
C VAL A 129 -17.10 -7.72 -8.15
N THR A 130 -18.07 -7.54 -9.04
CA THR A 130 -18.00 -7.97 -10.43
C THR A 130 -17.99 -6.74 -11.33
N ASP A 131 -16.98 -6.64 -12.19
CA ASP A 131 -16.97 -5.71 -13.32
C ASP A 131 -17.70 -6.37 -14.50
N SER A 132 -18.70 -5.69 -15.07
CA SER A 132 -19.50 -6.23 -16.17
C SER A 132 -18.69 -6.42 -17.47
N CYS A 133 -17.52 -5.78 -17.59
CA CYS A 133 -16.56 -6.04 -18.67
C CYS A 133 -15.78 -7.35 -18.47
N TYR A 134 -15.68 -7.84 -17.22
CA TYR A 134 -14.93 -9.04 -16.83
C TYR A 134 -15.76 -9.93 -15.89
N PRO A 135 -16.95 -10.40 -16.30
CA PRO A 135 -17.90 -11.06 -15.40
C PRO A 135 -17.40 -12.42 -14.86
N ASP A 136 -16.47 -13.06 -15.57
CA ASP A 136 -15.89 -14.36 -15.18
C ASP A 136 -14.73 -14.23 -14.17
N GLU A 137 -14.30 -13.00 -13.85
CA GLU A 137 -13.19 -12.70 -12.95
C GLU A 137 -13.63 -11.80 -11.78
N PRO A 138 -14.61 -12.22 -10.94
CA PRO A 138 -15.06 -11.40 -9.83
C PRO A 138 -13.97 -11.27 -8.76
N TYR A 139 -13.82 -10.08 -8.20
CA TYR A 139 -13.03 -9.86 -7.01
C TYR A 139 -13.75 -10.46 -5.81
N ARG A 140 -13.06 -11.32 -5.05
CA ARG A 140 -13.59 -11.99 -3.87
C ARG A 140 -12.77 -11.56 -2.66
N LEU A 141 -13.38 -10.79 -1.77
CA LEU A 141 -12.74 -10.27 -0.58
C LEU A 141 -13.19 -11.09 0.62
N GLU A 142 -12.25 -11.85 1.18
CA GLU A 142 -12.46 -12.61 2.41
C GLU A 142 -12.01 -11.78 3.62
N ALA A 143 -12.67 -11.99 4.75
CA ALA A 143 -12.27 -11.35 6.00
C ALA A 143 -10.94 -11.92 6.50
N SER A 144 -10.07 -11.02 6.97
CA SER A 144 -8.82 -11.36 7.66
C SER A 144 -8.78 -10.71 9.03
N GLY A 145 -8.01 -11.29 9.95
CA GLY A 145 -7.85 -10.75 11.31
C GLY A 145 -6.63 -9.85 11.41
N ILE A 146 -6.80 -8.65 11.96
CA ILE A 146 -5.71 -7.74 12.33
C ILE A 146 -5.80 -7.36 13.81
N GLU A 147 -4.71 -6.82 14.37
CA GLU A 147 -4.68 -6.24 15.71
C GLU A 147 -4.15 -4.81 15.63
N VAL A 148 -4.90 -3.86 16.19
CA VAL A 148 -4.55 -2.42 16.24
C VAL A 148 -4.84 -1.92 17.64
N ASP A 149 -3.87 -1.25 18.28
CA ASP A 149 -3.99 -0.75 19.65
C ASP A 149 -4.39 -1.84 20.69
N GLY A 150 -4.05 -3.11 20.41
CA GLY A 150 -4.43 -4.27 21.24
C GLY A 150 -5.86 -4.77 21.04
N GLU A 151 -6.61 -4.22 20.08
CA GLU A 151 -7.95 -4.66 19.70
C GLU A 151 -7.91 -5.48 18.41
N LYS A 152 -8.65 -6.60 18.38
CA LYS A 152 -8.74 -7.47 17.20
C LYS A 152 -9.90 -7.05 16.32
N HIS A 153 -9.63 -6.90 15.03
CA HIS A 153 -10.63 -6.54 14.02
C HIS A 153 -10.68 -7.59 12.91
N ALA A 154 -11.89 -7.92 12.46
CA ALA A 154 -12.11 -8.61 11.19
C ALA A 154 -12.25 -7.56 10.09
N VAL A 155 -11.37 -7.61 9.09
CA VAL A 155 -11.24 -6.59 8.05
C VAL A 155 -11.20 -7.19 6.65
N TYR A 156 -11.67 -6.42 5.68
CA TYR A 156 -11.67 -6.71 4.25
C TYR A 156 -10.65 -5.82 3.56
N ASP A 157 -9.86 -6.44 2.69
CA ASP A 157 -8.79 -5.78 1.95
C ASP A 157 -9.29 -5.22 0.63
N LEU A 158 -9.66 -3.93 0.63
CA LEU A 158 -10.17 -3.28 -0.58
C LEU A 158 -9.05 -2.94 -1.58
N GLY A 159 -7.77 -2.98 -1.16
CA GLY A 159 -6.64 -2.82 -2.07
C GLY A 159 -6.60 -3.89 -3.18
N GLN A 160 -7.27 -5.03 -2.97
CA GLN A 160 -7.39 -6.10 -3.98
C GLN A 160 -8.27 -5.72 -5.17
N LEU A 161 -9.11 -4.69 -5.06
CA LEU A 161 -9.99 -4.23 -6.14
C LEU A 161 -9.23 -3.50 -7.25
N GLY A 162 -7.97 -3.10 -7.01
CA GLY A 162 -7.18 -2.34 -7.98
C GLY A 162 -7.72 -0.92 -8.23
N TRP A 163 -8.49 -0.37 -7.28
CA TRP A 163 -8.99 1.00 -7.33
C TRP A 163 -7.95 1.99 -6.75
N CYS A 164 -8.08 3.27 -7.11
CA CYS A 164 -7.17 4.31 -6.62
C CYS A 164 -7.69 4.85 -5.28
N PHE A 165 -7.17 4.33 -4.17
CA PHE A 165 -7.46 4.87 -2.84
C PHE A 165 -6.41 5.89 -2.41
N THR A 166 -6.87 6.94 -1.73
CA THR A 166 -6.00 7.93 -1.08
C THR A 166 -6.19 7.83 0.42
N GLU A 167 -5.10 7.85 1.18
CA GLU A 167 -5.12 8.03 2.64
C GLU A 167 -5.11 9.54 2.92
N GLU A 168 -6.02 10.01 3.77
CA GLU A 168 -5.99 11.40 4.24
C GLU A 168 -4.72 11.62 5.08
N ASP A 169 -3.93 12.64 4.73
CA ASP A 169 -2.72 13.01 5.48
C ASP A 169 -3.12 13.43 6.91
N CYS A 170 -2.74 12.62 7.91
CA CYS A 170 -2.94 12.90 9.33
C CYS A 170 -2.16 14.13 9.83
#